data_AF-A0A1C7Z0Q2-F1
#
_entry.id   AF-A0A1C7Z0Q2-F1
#
_cell.length_a   1.000
_cell.length_b   1.000
_cell.length_c   1.000
_cell.angle_alpha   90.00
_cell.angle_beta   90.00
_cell.angle_gamma   90.00
#
_symmetry.space_group_name_H-M   'P 1'
#
loop_
_entity.id
_entity.type
_entity.pdbx_description
1 polymer ?
#
loop_
_entity_poly.entity_id
_entity_poly.type
_entity_poly.pdbx_seq_one_letter_code
_entity_poly.pdbx_strand_id
1 'polypeptide(L)'
;MEPNVIIVGAGPAGTRCAQILVSQGIRPILIDENSRDGGQIYRRQPPGFKRSYNELYGTEADKALALHRSFDTLRTQIDYRPDTQVWGISDNALQTQCKGVQQSVPFDKLILCTGATDRLMPVKGWNLAGTYSLGGAQIALKAQAVSIGHKVVFMGSGPLLYLVAAQYVKAGAEVAAVLDTSPMTLRLAALPKMLARPGVMLTGMRLMLSLKQAGVALHMGIKPREILGDALNGVSGVAFTDGNGKAQRVDCDALALGYHLRPETQLADLAHCQFEFEAATRQWVLSLDQNYRTSTLNVYAAGDGARVQGADAAEAAGRLVAATVLHDIGRPLSDAFIAQQQSALATLERFRLGLAQAFPWPSQQAADLPDDAIVCRCEAISAGELRGVVRQKGACEANRAKAFSRVGMGRCQGRYCAQAGAEIIALAAEVPVEQVGRLRGQAPVRPLTIALQSEPAVENAT
;
A
#
# COMPACT_ATOMS: atom_id res chain seq x y z
N MET A 1 -6.24 -24.43 -27.00
CA MET A 1 -7.21 -23.88 -26.02
C MET A 1 -6.77 -22.46 -25.70
N GLU A 2 -7.72 -21.55 -25.50
CA GLU A 2 -7.41 -20.19 -25.06
C GLU A 2 -6.88 -20.22 -23.62
N PRO A 3 -5.79 -19.52 -23.27
CA PRO A 3 -5.18 -19.63 -21.95
C PRO A 3 -6.11 -19.06 -20.88
N ASN A 4 -6.20 -19.74 -19.75
CA ASN A 4 -6.88 -19.24 -18.57
C ASN A 4 -6.01 -18.18 -17.88
N VAL A 5 -6.33 -16.90 -18.14
CA VAL A 5 -5.64 -15.75 -17.55
C VAL A 5 -6.42 -15.26 -16.34
N ILE A 6 -5.78 -15.26 -15.17
CA ILE A 6 -6.34 -14.67 -13.95
C ILE A 6 -5.61 -13.38 -13.59
N ILE A 7 -6.37 -12.34 -13.28
CA ILE A 7 -5.89 -11.07 -12.73
C ILE A 7 -6.40 -10.94 -11.30
N VAL A 8 -5.50 -10.68 -10.34
CA VAL A 8 -5.85 -10.45 -8.94
C VAL A 8 -5.75 -8.97 -8.62
N GLY A 9 -6.90 -8.31 -8.49
CA GLY A 9 -7.04 -6.89 -8.13
C GLY A 9 -7.67 -6.06 -9.26
N ALA A 10 -8.84 -5.48 -9.00
CA ALA A 10 -9.61 -4.58 -9.87
C ALA A 10 -9.27 -3.09 -9.65
N GLY A 11 -8.01 -2.81 -9.27
CA GLY A 11 -7.47 -1.45 -9.25
C GLY A 11 -7.11 -0.92 -10.65
N PRO A 12 -6.42 0.22 -10.75
CA PRO A 12 -6.01 0.80 -12.02
C PRO A 12 -5.21 -0.18 -12.91
N ALA A 13 -4.24 -0.89 -12.33
CA ALA A 13 -3.42 -1.86 -13.07
C ALA A 13 -4.25 -3.02 -13.64
N GLY A 14 -5.02 -3.71 -12.80
CA GLY A 14 -5.81 -4.86 -13.25
C GLY A 14 -6.90 -4.46 -14.25
N THR A 15 -7.53 -3.30 -14.07
CA THR A 15 -8.51 -2.78 -15.03
C THR A 15 -7.90 -2.55 -16.41
N ARG A 16 -6.71 -1.91 -16.47
CA ARG A 16 -6.02 -1.69 -17.75
C ARG A 16 -5.47 -2.96 -18.36
N CYS A 17 -5.04 -3.90 -17.54
CA CYS A 17 -4.61 -5.21 -18.00
C CYS A 17 -5.78 -5.97 -18.67
N ALA A 18 -6.92 -6.07 -17.97
CA ALA A 18 -8.14 -6.67 -18.49
C ALA A 18 -8.60 -5.98 -19.79
N GLN A 19 -8.52 -4.66 -19.86
CA GLN A 19 -8.88 -3.88 -21.05
C GLN A 19 -8.11 -4.32 -22.31
N ILE A 20 -6.79 -4.48 -22.18
CA ILE A 20 -5.94 -4.87 -23.30
C ILE A 20 -6.19 -6.34 -23.68
N LEU A 21 -6.29 -7.24 -22.70
CA LEU A 21 -6.55 -8.67 -22.97
C LEU A 21 -7.89 -8.87 -23.69
N VAL A 22 -8.95 -8.21 -23.23
CA VAL A 22 -10.27 -8.25 -23.87
C VAL A 22 -10.22 -7.72 -25.30
N SER A 23 -9.45 -6.64 -25.56
CA SER A 23 -9.29 -6.11 -26.92
C SER A 23 -8.61 -7.08 -27.89
N GLN A 24 -7.94 -8.12 -27.38
CA GLN A 24 -7.27 -9.18 -28.14
C GLN A 24 -8.06 -10.51 -28.11
N GLY A 25 -9.33 -10.45 -27.71
CA GLY A 25 -10.24 -11.59 -27.67
C GLY A 25 -10.12 -12.48 -26.42
N ILE A 26 -9.19 -12.18 -25.51
CA ILE A 26 -8.99 -12.99 -24.30
C ILE A 26 -9.95 -12.53 -23.23
N ARG A 27 -10.74 -13.46 -22.68
CA ARG A 27 -11.63 -13.24 -21.56
C ARG A 27 -10.98 -13.65 -20.23
N PRO A 28 -10.35 -12.73 -19.46
CA PRO A 28 -9.73 -13.07 -18.19
C PRO A 28 -10.75 -13.26 -17.06
N ILE A 29 -10.34 -14.00 -16.02
CA ILE A 29 -10.96 -13.97 -14.70
C ILE A 29 -10.32 -12.82 -13.92
N LEU A 30 -11.14 -11.88 -13.41
CA LEU A 30 -10.68 -10.77 -12.59
C LEU A 30 -11.26 -10.91 -11.18
N ILE A 31 -10.38 -11.15 -10.20
CA ILE A 31 -10.75 -11.38 -8.80
C ILE A 31 -10.41 -10.13 -7.98
N ASP A 32 -11.33 -9.65 -7.15
CA ASP A 32 -11.07 -8.56 -6.21
C ASP A 32 -11.74 -8.80 -4.86
N GLU A 33 -11.04 -8.48 -3.77
CA GLU A 33 -11.57 -8.62 -2.40
C GLU A 33 -12.60 -7.53 -2.04
N ASN A 34 -12.62 -6.40 -2.76
CA ASN A 34 -13.64 -5.37 -2.57
C ASN A 34 -14.89 -5.70 -3.38
N SER A 35 -16.02 -5.14 -2.94
CA SER A 35 -17.31 -5.23 -3.62
C SER A 35 -17.37 -4.44 -4.94
N ARG A 36 -16.46 -3.48 -5.13
CA ARG A 36 -16.42 -2.59 -6.30
C ARG A 36 -14.98 -2.35 -6.77
N ASP A 37 -14.86 -2.11 -8.06
CA ASP A 37 -13.62 -1.73 -8.75
C ASP A 37 -13.08 -0.35 -8.32
N GLY A 38 -11.89 -0.02 -8.85
CA GLY A 38 -11.22 1.27 -8.66
C GLY A 38 -10.06 1.23 -7.67
N GLY A 39 -9.90 0.13 -6.93
CA GLY A 39 -8.83 -0.04 -5.95
C GLY A 39 -8.92 1.00 -4.82
N GLN A 40 -7.77 1.47 -4.33
CA GLN A 40 -7.73 2.43 -3.20
C GLN A 40 -7.87 3.90 -3.66
N ILE A 41 -7.13 4.29 -4.69
CA ILE A 41 -7.09 5.70 -5.13
C ILE A 41 -8.42 6.16 -5.72
N TYR A 42 -9.00 5.35 -6.61
CA TYR A 42 -10.28 5.61 -7.26
C TYR A 42 -11.42 4.80 -6.62
N ARG A 43 -11.28 4.39 -5.36
CA ARG A 43 -12.31 3.62 -4.62
C ARG A 43 -13.70 4.19 -4.87
N ARG A 44 -14.61 3.38 -5.43
CA ARG A 44 -16.01 3.78 -5.61
C ARG A 44 -16.72 3.89 -4.27
N GLN A 45 -17.71 4.77 -4.22
CA GLN A 45 -18.56 4.90 -3.03
C GLN A 45 -19.46 3.67 -2.85
N PRO A 46 -19.97 3.41 -1.63
CA PRO A 46 -21.06 2.45 -1.47
C PRO A 46 -22.31 2.86 -2.26
N PRO A 47 -23.19 1.92 -2.61
CA PRO A 47 -24.50 2.23 -3.17
C PRO A 47 -25.27 3.27 -2.32
N GLY A 48 -25.97 4.20 -2.97
CA GLY A 48 -26.78 5.23 -2.30
C GLY A 48 -26.05 6.54 -1.96
N PHE A 49 -24.72 6.57 -2.01
CA PHE A 49 -23.95 7.80 -1.85
C PHE A 49 -23.99 8.65 -3.13
N LYS A 50 -24.04 9.98 -2.98
CA LYS A 50 -24.28 10.93 -4.07
C LYS A 50 -23.20 12.02 -4.23
N ARG A 51 -22.01 11.85 -3.63
CA ARG A 51 -20.95 12.88 -3.79
C ARG A 51 -20.41 12.81 -5.22
N SER A 52 -20.19 13.96 -5.81
CA SER A 52 -19.63 14.07 -7.16
C SER A 52 -18.17 13.57 -7.23
N TYR A 53 -17.69 13.27 -8.43
CA TYR A 53 -16.29 12.90 -8.66
C TYR A 53 -15.33 14.00 -8.21
N ASN A 54 -15.67 15.27 -8.44
CA ASN A 54 -14.85 16.42 -8.03
C ASN A 54 -14.74 16.53 -6.49
N GLU A 55 -15.79 16.16 -5.76
CA GLU A 55 -15.74 16.13 -4.30
C GLU A 55 -14.84 15.00 -3.79
N LEU A 56 -14.89 13.82 -4.42
CA LEU A 56 -14.20 12.62 -3.94
C LEU A 56 -12.74 12.51 -4.35
N TYR A 57 -12.45 12.84 -5.60
CA TYR A 57 -11.16 12.58 -6.24
C TYR A 57 -10.39 13.87 -6.54
N GLY A 58 -11.04 15.03 -6.44
CA GLY A 58 -10.40 16.33 -6.65
C GLY A 58 -9.75 16.42 -8.03
N THR A 59 -8.44 16.64 -8.08
CA THR A 59 -7.67 16.72 -9.33
C THR A 59 -7.63 15.41 -10.12
N GLU A 60 -8.00 14.28 -9.51
CA GLU A 60 -8.03 12.98 -10.16
C GLU A 60 -9.45 12.58 -10.64
N ALA A 61 -10.43 13.49 -10.58
CA ALA A 61 -11.82 13.21 -10.95
C ALA A 61 -11.99 12.65 -12.37
N ASP A 62 -11.36 13.27 -13.35
CA ASP A 62 -11.47 12.83 -14.75
C ASP A 62 -10.85 11.46 -14.98
N LYS A 63 -9.72 11.17 -14.33
CA LYS A 63 -9.07 9.86 -14.42
C LYS A 63 -9.88 8.77 -13.74
N ALA A 64 -10.43 9.05 -12.56
CA ALA A 64 -11.33 8.15 -11.87
C ALA A 64 -12.56 7.84 -12.74
N LEU A 65 -13.17 8.86 -13.35
CA LEU A 65 -14.31 8.69 -14.25
C LEU A 65 -13.93 7.86 -15.49
N ALA A 66 -12.78 8.11 -16.09
CA ALA A 66 -12.29 7.36 -17.24
C ALA A 66 -12.04 5.88 -16.89
N LEU A 67 -11.43 5.60 -15.72
CA LEU A 67 -11.23 4.23 -15.26
C LEU A 67 -12.57 3.53 -15.01
N HIS A 68 -13.50 4.18 -14.30
CA HIS A 68 -14.80 3.60 -13.98
C HIS A 68 -15.62 3.31 -15.23
N ARG A 69 -15.66 4.24 -16.20
CA ARG A 69 -16.31 4.00 -17.50
C ARG A 69 -15.69 2.81 -18.23
N SER A 70 -14.35 2.72 -18.21
CA SER A 70 -13.65 1.59 -18.82
C SER A 70 -14.05 0.27 -18.15
N PHE A 71 -14.10 0.24 -16.82
CA PHE A 71 -14.49 -0.95 -16.08
C PHE A 71 -15.96 -1.34 -16.31
N ASP A 72 -16.86 -0.37 -16.32
CA ASP A 72 -18.29 -0.60 -16.56
C ASP A 72 -18.50 -1.25 -17.95
N THR A 73 -17.75 -0.85 -18.97
CA THR A 73 -17.74 -1.49 -20.30
C THR A 73 -17.12 -2.90 -20.28
N LEU A 74 -16.07 -3.12 -19.50
CA LEU A 74 -15.39 -4.42 -19.41
C LEU A 74 -16.19 -5.47 -18.66
N ARG A 75 -17.08 -5.06 -17.75
CA ARG A 75 -17.75 -5.95 -16.79
C ARG A 75 -18.47 -7.12 -17.44
N THR A 76 -19.03 -6.95 -18.64
CA THR A 76 -19.71 -8.00 -19.40
C THR A 76 -18.77 -8.85 -20.27
N GLN A 77 -17.52 -8.45 -20.40
CA GLN A 77 -16.51 -9.06 -21.28
C GLN A 77 -15.45 -9.86 -20.50
N ILE A 78 -15.53 -9.86 -19.16
CA ILE A 78 -14.64 -10.58 -18.25
C ILE A 78 -15.44 -11.52 -17.35
N ASP A 79 -14.79 -12.46 -16.67
CA ASP A 79 -15.34 -13.14 -15.49
C ASP A 79 -14.94 -12.35 -14.25
N TYR A 80 -15.78 -11.38 -13.84
CA TYR A 80 -15.51 -10.53 -12.68
C TYR A 80 -16.06 -11.15 -11.40
N ARG A 81 -15.18 -11.40 -10.43
CA ARG A 81 -15.47 -11.99 -9.12
C ARG A 81 -15.18 -10.97 -8.01
N PRO A 82 -16.12 -10.03 -7.70
CA PRO A 82 -16.01 -9.15 -6.55
C PRO A 82 -16.21 -9.92 -5.24
N ASP A 83 -15.89 -9.29 -4.11
CA ASP A 83 -16.02 -9.88 -2.76
C ASP A 83 -15.32 -11.25 -2.63
N THR A 84 -14.31 -11.48 -3.48
CA THR A 84 -13.62 -12.77 -3.60
C THR A 84 -12.18 -12.58 -3.18
N GLN A 85 -11.81 -13.20 -2.07
CA GLN A 85 -10.48 -13.12 -1.51
C GLN A 85 -9.63 -14.28 -2.00
N VAL A 86 -8.45 -13.98 -2.57
CA VAL A 86 -7.40 -14.97 -2.80
C VAL A 86 -6.60 -15.12 -1.52
N TRP A 87 -6.62 -16.31 -0.93
CA TRP A 87 -5.94 -16.57 0.34
C TRP A 87 -4.70 -17.45 0.18
N GLY A 88 -4.58 -18.19 -0.92
CA GLY A 88 -3.47 -19.10 -1.16
C GLY A 88 -3.19 -19.32 -2.65
N ILE A 89 -2.04 -19.93 -2.94
CA ILE A 89 -1.65 -20.41 -4.27
C ILE A 89 -1.07 -21.81 -4.08
N SER A 90 -1.55 -22.79 -4.83
CA SER A 90 -1.04 -24.16 -4.85
C SER A 90 -1.32 -24.79 -6.21
N ASP A 91 -0.39 -25.59 -6.74
CA ASP A 91 -0.59 -26.39 -7.98
C ASP A 91 -1.09 -25.57 -9.19
N ASN A 92 -0.53 -24.37 -9.42
CA ASN A 92 -0.99 -23.42 -10.45
C ASN A 92 -2.49 -23.09 -10.37
N ALA A 93 -3.04 -23.09 -9.15
CA ALA A 93 -4.39 -22.65 -8.86
C ALA A 93 -4.39 -21.63 -7.71
N LEU A 94 -5.29 -20.65 -7.83
CA LEU A 94 -5.60 -19.74 -6.75
C LEU A 94 -6.59 -20.39 -5.79
N GLN A 95 -6.27 -20.37 -4.51
CA GLN A 95 -7.21 -20.72 -3.47
C GLN A 95 -8.00 -19.47 -3.07
N THR A 96 -9.31 -19.53 -3.29
CA THR A 96 -10.19 -18.37 -3.16
C THR A 96 -11.33 -18.63 -2.19
N GLN A 97 -11.91 -17.53 -1.72
CA GLN A 97 -13.06 -17.51 -0.83
C GLN A 97 -14.02 -16.41 -1.27
N CYS A 98 -15.30 -16.73 -1.42
CA CYS A 98 -16.36 -15.74 -1.51
C CYS A 98 -17.52 -16.14 -0.58
N LYS A 99 -17.91 -15.25 0.34
CA LYS A 99 -19.07 -15.43 1.25
C LYS A 99 -19.12 -16.79 1.97
N GLY A 100 -17.98 -17.28 2.47
CA GLY A 100 -17.90 -18.55 3.19
C GLY A 100 -17.73 -19.79 2.30
N VAL A 101 -17.80 -19.65 0.98
CA VAL A 101 -17.50 -20.72 0.02
C VAL A 101 -16.06 -20.64 -0.46
N GLN A 102 -15.34 -21.74 -0.47
CA GLN A 102 -13.98 -21.85 -1.00
C GLN A 102 -13.97 -22.52 -2.39
N GLN A 103 -13.08 -22.04 -3.25
CA GLN A 103 -12.88 -22.57 -4.60
C GLN A 103 -11.40 -22.58 -4.97
N SER A 104 -10.97 -23.63 -5.68
CA SER A 104 -9.66 -23.70 -6.33
C SER A 104 -9.83 -23.29 -7.80
N VAL A 105 -9.13 -22.24 -8.24
CA VAL A 105 -9.27 -21.67 -9.58
C VAL A 105 -7.93 -21.85 -10.34
N PRO A 106 -7.81 -22.84 -11.24
CA PRO A 106 -6.57 -23.07 -11.99
C PRO A 106 -6.26 -21.88 -12.91
N PHE A 107 -4.99 -21.67 -13.24
CA PHE A 107 -4.56 -20.64 -14.19
C PHE A 107 -3.42 -21.12 -15.09
N ASP A 108 -3.41 -20.64 -16.34
CA ASP A 108 -2.26 -20.76 -17.24
C ASP A 108 -1.35 -19.54 -17.13
N LYS A 109 -1.91 -18.37 -16.80
CA LYS A 109 -1.21 -17.10 -16.59
C LYS A 109 -1.81 -16.36 -15.40
N LEU A 110 -0.98 -15.93 -14.46
CA LEU A 110 -1.40 -15.20 -13.26
C LEU A 110 -0.81 -13.79 -13.25
N ILE A 111 -1.67 -12.78 -13.09
CA ILE A 111 -1.27 -11.38 -13.05
C ILE A 111 -1.62 -10.79 -11.68
N LEU A 112 -0.60 -10.48 -10.89
CA LEU A 112 -0.72 -9.94 -9.55
C LEU A 112 -0.80 -8.40 -9.60
N CYS A 113 -2.01 -7.87 -9.38
CA CYS A 113 -2.31 -6.44 -9.28
C CYS A 113 -2.76 -6.09 -7.85
N THR A 114 -2.08 -6.66 -6.85
CA THR A 114 -2.49 -6.69 -5.43
C THR A 114 -2.42 -5.36 -4.70
N GLY A 115 -1.84 -4.33 -5.32
CA GLY A 115 -1.74 -2.99 -4.76
C GLY A 115 -0.80 -2.89 -3.57
N ALA A 116 -1.00 -1.84 -2.76
CA ALA A 116 -0.14 -1.52 -1.64
C ALA A 116 -0.97 -1.09 -0.42
N THR A 117 -0.36 -1.19 0.76
CA THR A 117 -0.94 -0.76 2.03
C THR A 117 -0.09 0.34 2.67
N ASP A 118 -0.65 1.04 3.66
CA ASP A 118 0.08 2.03 4.44
C ASP A 118 1.38 1.46 5.03
N ARG A 119 2.42 2.29 4.95
CA ARG A 119 3.73 2.03 5.54
C ARG A 119 3.88 2.83 6.82
N LEU A 120 4.14 2.15 7.94
CA LEU A 120 4.07 2.70 9.28
C LEU A 120 5.37 2.50 10.06
N MET A 121 5.86 3.57 10.70
CA MET A 121 6.91 3.51 11.71
C MET A 121 6.28 3.78 13.08
N PRO A 122 6.39 2.88 14.07
CA PRO A 122 5.87 3.10 15.41
C PRO A 122 6.39 4.39 16.05
N VAL A 123 5.55 4.96 16.91
CA VAL A 123 5.86 6.01 17.87
C VAL A 123 5.33 5.52 19.21
N LYS A 124 5.96 5.86 20.34
CA LYS A 124 5.41 5.53 21.66
C LYS A 124 3.94 5.98 21.73
N GLY A 125 3.03 5.10 22.15
CA GLY A 125 1.58 5.37 22.21
C GLY A 125 0.79 5.14 20.91
N TRP A 126 1.38 4.76 19.79
CA TRP A 126 0.64 4.52 18.53
C TRP A 126 -0.37 3.34 18.58
N ASN A 127 -0.32 2.55 19.65
CA ASN A 127 -1.27 1.48 19.93
C ASN A 127 -2.57 1.97 20.58
N LEU A 128 -2.64 3.23 21.01
CA LEU A 128 -3.83 3.81 21.64
C LEU A 128 -4.99 3.95 20.65
N ALA A 129 -6.22 3.77 21.17
CA ALA A 129 -7.45 4.05 20.42
C ALA A 129 -7.46 5.52 19.96
N GLY A 130 -7.90 5.77 18.72
CA GLY A 130 -7.74 7.07 18.07
C GLY A 130 -6.52 7.17 17.13
N THR A 131 -5.65 6.15 17.09
CA THR A 131 -4.54 6.09 16.13
C THR A 131 -4.92 5.32 14.86
N TYR A 132 -4.87 6.01 13.72
CA TYR A 132 -5.16 5.48 12.40
C TYR A 132 -3.92 5.55 11.49
N SER A 133 -3.94 4.80 10.39
CA SER A 133 -3.02 5.05 9.29
C SER A 133 -3.60 6.12 8.35
N LEU A 134 -2.77 6.77 7.52
CA LEU A 134 -3.24 7.76 6.54
C LEU A 134 -4.28 7.17 5.57
N GLY A 135 -4.02 6.00 4.99
CA GLY A 135 -4.97 5.28 4.15
C GLY A 135 -6.23 4.87 4.90
N GLY A 136 -6.11 4.43 6.16
CA GLY A 136 -7.26 4.13 7.03
C GLY A 136 -8.16 5.34 7.26
N ALA A 137 -7.57 6.50 7.56
CA ALA A 137 -8.28 7.76 7.71
C ALA A 137 -8.96 8.19 6.38
N GLN A 138 -8.29 7.99 5.25
CA GLN A 138 -8.88 8.27 3.93
C GLN A 138 -10.04 7.32 3.60
N ILE A 139 -9.95 6.05 3.97
CA ILE A 139 -11.02 5.07 3.78
C ILE A 139 -12.24 5.46 4.62
N ALA A 140 -12.05 5.82 5.90
CA ALA A 140 -13.14 6.32 6.74
C ALA A 140 -13.89 7.48 6.07
N LEU A 141 -13.15 8.43 5.50
CA LEU A 141 -13.75 9.58 4.81
C LEU A 141 -14.42 9.21 3.48
N LYS A 142 -13.75 8.42 2.63
CA LYS A 142 -14.24 8.11 1.26
C LYS A 142 -15.35 7.06 1.26
N ALA A 143 -15.22 6.01 2.07
CA ALA A 143 -16.15 4.89 2.06
C ALA A 143 -17.28 5.03 3.09
N GLN A 144 -17.00 5.63 4.25
CA GLN A 144 -17.98 5.74 5.35
C GLN A 144 -18.49 7.17 5.56
N ALA A 145 -17.85 8.18 4.95
CA ALA A 145 -18.17 9.60 5.12
C ALA A 145 -18.09 10.07 6.58
N VAL A 146 -17.12 9.56 7.33
CA VAL A 146 -16.85 9.95 8.72
C VAL A 146 -15.42 10.46 8.89
N SER A 147 -15.25 11.37 9.85
CA SER A 147 -13.93 11.70 10.40
C SER A 147 -13.51 10.63 11.41
N ILE A 148 -12.20 10.44 11.59
CA ILE A 148 -11.64 9.54 12.61
C ILE A 148 -11.67 10.10 14.03
N GLY A 149 -11.99 11.39 14.19
CA GLY A 149 -12.10 12.10 15.47
C GLY A 149 -12.67 13.50 15.25
N HIS A 150 -12.93 14.24 16.33
CA HIS A 150 -13.40 15.61 16.26
C HIS A 150 -12.25 16.57 15.94
N LYS A 151 -11.07 16.37 16.57
CA LYS A 151 -9.88 17.20 16.43
C LYS A 151 -8.68 16.32 16.08
N VAL A 152 -8.29 16.36 14.81
CA VAL A 152 -7.39 15.36 14.22
C VAL A 152 -6.00 15.93 13.92
N VAL A 153 -4.96 15.15 14.22
CA VAL A 153 -3.58 15.41 13.77
C VAL A 153 -3.19 14.46 12.64
N PHE A 154 -2.52 14.98 11.61
CA PHE A 154 -1.90 14.15 10.56
C PHE A 154 -0.39 14.16 10.75
N MET A 155 0.24 12.99 10.85
CA MET A 155 1.68 12.86 11.11
C MET A 155 2.36 11.89 10.15
N GLY A 156 3.62 12.15 9.82
CA GLY A 156 4.45 11.24 9.03
C GLY A 156 5.12 11.94 7.86
N SER A 157 5.09 11.36 6.66
CA SER A 157 5.70 11.99 5.48
C SER A 157 5.02 11.59 4.17
N GLY A 158 5.22 12.44 3.16
CA GLY A 158 4.86 12.16 1.77
C GLY A 158 3.58 12.87 1.29
N PRO A 159 3.27 12.80 0.00
CA PRO A 159 2.13 13.51 -0.58
C PRO A 159 0.77 13.12 0.01
N LEU A 160 0.60 11.86 0.42
CA LEU A 160 -0.65 11.38 1.02
C LEU A 160 -0.98 12.11 2.32
N LEU A 161 0.03 12.52 3.08
CA LEU A 161 -0.14 13.27 4.34
C LEU A 161 -0.96 14.55 4.12
N TYR A 162 -0.51 15.37 3.16
CA TYR A 162 -1.18 16.64 2.83
C TYR A 162 -2.52 16.43 2.13
N LEU A 163 -2.62 15.40 1.29
CA LEU A 163 -3.87 15.07 0.59
C LEU A 163 -4.98 14.71 1.58
N VAL A 164 -4.73 13.80 2.51
CA VAL A 164 -5.77 13.36 3.46
C VAL A 164 -6.13 14.50 4.43
N ALA A 165 -5.15 15.26 4.92
CA ALA A 165 -5.43 16.43 5.76
C ALA A 165 -6.33 17.44 5.05
N ALA A 166 -6.04 17.77 3.78
CA ALA A 166 -6.85 18.72 3.02
C ALA A 166 -8.26 18.16 2.73
N GLN A 167 -8.40 16.85 2.51
CA GLN A 167 -9.70 16.20 2.37
C GLN A 167 -10.53 16.30 3.65
N TYR A 168 -9.90 16.17 4.82
CA TYR A 168 -10.57 16.32 6.12
C TYR A 168 -11.02 17.76 6.37
N VAL A 169 -10.18 18.75 6.09
CA VAL A 169 -10.56 20.17 6.13
C VAL A 169 -11.74 20.45 5.21
N LYS A 170 -11.68 19.97 3.96
CA LYS A 170 -12.77 20.14 2.98
C LYS A 170 -14.06 19.47 3.43
N ALA A 171 -13.98 18.38 4.20
CA ALA A 171 -15.13 17.69 4.78
C ALA A 171 -15.63 18.34 6.08
N GLY A 172 -14.99 19.42 6.55
CA GLY A 172 -15.40 20.16 7.75
C GLY A 172 -14.85 19.62 9.07
N ALA A 173 -13.87 18.70 9.05
CA ALA A 173 -13.22 18.22 10.28
C ALA A 173 -12.23 19.26 10.82
N GLU A 174 -12.09 19.35 12.16
CA GLU A 174 -11.06 20.18 12.78
C GLU A 174 -9.70 19.48 12.65
N VAL A 175 -8.85 20.01 11.78
CA VAL A 175 -7.47 19.53 11.63
C VAL A 175 -6.54 20.41 12.46
N ALA A 176 -6.09 19.90 13.60
CA ALA A 176 -5.27 20.66 14.55
C ALA A 176 -3.87 20.96 14.01
N ALA A 177 -3.23 19.98 13.39
CA ALA A 177 -1.90 20.13 12.80
C ALA A 177 -1.60 19.07 11.75
N VAL A 178 -0.68 19.41 10.85
CA VAL A 178 0.05 18.46 10.01
C VAL A 178 1.52 18.48 10.41
N LEU A 179 2.00 17.33 10.87
CA LEU A 179 3.34 17.11 11.41
C LEU A 179 4.16 16.27 10.42
N ASP A 180 4.91 16.94 9.55
CA ASP A 180 5.72 16.30 8.53
C ASP A 180 7.17 16.08 9.01
N THR A 181 7.64 14.84 8.96
CA THR A 181 9.00 14.45 9.39
C THR A 181 10.07 14.78 8.34
N SER A 182 9.69 15.12 7.12
CA SER A 182 10.64 15.46 6.06
C SER A 182 11.07 16.94 6.13
N PRO A 183 12.39 17.22 6.24
CA PRO A 183 12.90 18.58 6.22
C PRO A 183 12.84 19.20 4.82
N MET A 184 12.71 20.53 4.76
CA MET A 184 12.64 21.27 3.49
C MET A 184 13.87 21.05 2.61
N THR A 185 15.05 20.90 3.20
CA THR A 185 16.33 20.70 2.49
C THR A 185 16.32 19.48 1.59
N LEU A 186 15.74 18.36 2.04
CA LEU A 186 15.63 17.15 1.23
C LEU A 186 14.64 17.30 0.08
N ARG A 187 13.56 18.06 0.28
CA ARG A 187 12.62 18.38 -0.81
C ARG A 187 13.27 19.22 -1.88
N LEU A 188 14.05 20.22 -1.49
CA LEU A 188 14.82 21.06 -2.41
C LEU A 188 15.84 20.24 -3.19
N ALA A 189 16.56 19.34 -2.52
CA ALA A 189 17.52 18.43 -3.17
C ALA A 189 16.87 17.45 -4.16
N ALA A 190 15.59 17.12 -3.97
CA ALA A 190 14.84 16.23 -4.85
C ALA A 190 14.21 16.93 -6.06
N LEU A 191 14.22 18.27 -6.12
CA LEU A 191 13.57 19.05 -7.18
C LEU A 191 13.93 18.60 -8.61
N PRO A 192 15.20 18.34 -8.96
CA PRO A 192 15.55 17.93 -10.33
C PRO A 192 14.81 16.67 -10.79
N LYS A 193 14.60 15.71 -9.89
CA LYS A 193 13.84 14.48 -10.16
C LYS A 193 12.33 14.73 -10.16
N MET A 194 11.85 15.58 -9.25
CA MET A 194 10.43 15.92 -9.14
C MET A 194 9.90 16.69 -10.37
N LEU A 195 10.77 17.43 -11.07
CA LEU A 195 10.45 18.13 -12.32
C LEU A 195 10.04 17.19 -13.47
N ALA A 196 10.19 15.87 -13.32
CA ALA A 196 9.59 14.90 -14.23
C ALA A 196 8.04 14.97 -14.26
N ARG A 197 7.40 15.50 -13.20
CA ARG A 197 5.94 15.64 -13.07
C ARG A 197 5.57 16.99 -12.41
N PRO A 198 5.77 18.13 -13.10
CA PRO A 198 5.58 19.45 -12.50
C PRO A 198 4.12 19.71 -12.07
N GLY A 199 3.14 19.17 -12.80
CA GLY A 199 1.72 19.30 -12.44
C GLY A 199 1.35 18.63 -11.10
N VAL A 200 1.99 17.50 -10.77
CA VAL A 200 1.78 16.81 -9.48
C VAL A 200 2.43 17.61 -8.35
N MET A 201 3.61 18.19 -8.60
CA MET A 201 4.27 19.07 -7.65
C MET A 201 3.40 20.31 -7.34
N LEU A 202 2.85 20.95 -8.36
CA LEU A 202 1.93 22.08 -8.21
C LEU A 202 0.68 21.69 -7.40
N THR A 203 0.16 20.48 -7.63
CA THR A 203 -0.96 19.93 -6.85
C THR A 203 -0.59 19.83 -5.36
N GLY A 204 0.60 19.30 -5.05
CA GLY A 204 1.12 19.24 -3.68
C GLY A 204 1.24 20.63 -3.03
N MET A 205 1.77 21.61 -3.76
CA MET A 205 1.87 23.00 -3.27
C MET A 205 0.50 23.62 -3.00
N ARG A 206 -0.49 23.39 -3.87
CA ARG A 206 -1.88 23.85 -3.67
C ARG A 206 -2.51 23.22 -2.43
N LEU A 207 -2.28 21.92 -2.18
CA LEU A 207 -2.76 21.26 -0.96
C LEU A 207 -2.18 21.93 0.29
N MET A 208 -0.86 22.15 0.32
CA MET A 208 -0.21 22.84 1.44
C MET A 208 -0.73 24.27 1.63
N LEU A 209 -0.96 25.01 0.54
CA LEU A 209 -1.52 26.36 0.60
C LEU A 209 -2.95 26.34 1.15
N SER A 210 -3.80 25.42 0.69
CA SER A 210 -5.18 25.29 1.16
C SER A 210 -5.26 24.98 2.66
N LEU A 211 -4.34 24.16 3.17
CA LEU A 211 -4.23 23.87 4.61
C LEU A 211 -3.84 25.12 5.40
N LYS A 212 -2.85 25.88 4.92
CA LYS A 212 -2.46 27.16 5.56
C LYS A 212 -3.59 28.18 5.56
N GLN A 213 -4.32 28.30 4.44
CA GLN A 213 -5.47 29.20 4.33
C GLN A 213 -6.62 28.81 5.26
N ALA A 214 -6.77 27.51 5.54
CA ALA A 214 -7.71 27.01 6.53
C ALA A 214 -7.21 27.13 7.99
N GLY A 215 -6.05 27.78 8.22
CA GLY A 215 -5.50 27.98 9.56
C GLY A 215 -4.81 26.75 10.17
N VAL A 216 -4.58 25.68 9.41
CA VAL A 216 -3.94 24.47 9.91
C VAL A 216 -2.45 24.70 10.16
N ALA A 217 -1.98 24.37 11.36
CA ALA A 217 -0.57 24.44 11.71
C ALA A 217 0.24 23.38 10.93
N LEU A 218 1.17 23.84 10.07
CA LEU A 218 2.05 22.95 9.32
C LEU A 218 3.46 22.99 9.92
N HIS A 219 3.88 21.86 10.49
CA HIS A 219 5.25 21.68 11.00
C HIS A 219 6.02 20.74 10.08
N MET A 220 7.27 21.10 9.74
CA MET A 220 8.13 20.33 8.84
C MET A 220 9.44 19.97 9.53
N GLY A 221 10.03 18.83 9.14
CA GLY A 221 11.25 18.32 9.74
C GLY A 221 11.10 17.95 11.22
N ILE A 222 9.89 17.63 11.66
CA ILE A 222 9.63 17.27 13.06
C ILE A 222 10.18 15.87 13.39
N LYS A 223 10.49 15.65 14.67
CA LYS A 223 10.78 14.32 15.23
C LYS A 223 9.66 13.91 16.18
N PRO A 224 8.86 12.87 15.87
CA PRO A 224 7.83 12.38 16.78
C PRO A 224 8.45 11.89 18.08
N ARG A 225 7.83 12.17 19.23
CA ARG A 225 8.27 11.65 20.53
C ARG A 225 7.27 10.66 21.11
N GLU A 226 6.02 11.09 21.23
CA GLU A 226 4.99 10.30 21.90
C GLU A 226 3.60 10.72 21.43
N ILE A 227 2.73 9.74 21.25
CA ILE A 227 1.28 9.91 21.15
C ILE A 227 0.75 9.81 22.57
N LEU A 228 0.23 10.92 23.06
CA LEU A 228 -0.24 11.10 24.43
C LEU A 228 -1.64 10.51 24.58
N GLY A 229 -1.92 9.93 25.74
CA GLY A 229 -3.20 9.32 26.06
C GLY A 229 -3.06 8.12 26.96
N ASP A 230 -4.16 7.38 27.12
CA ASP A 230 -4.22 6.19 27.96
C ASP A 230 -5.15 5.13 27.36
N ALA A 231 -5.10 3.91 27.90
CA ALA A 231 -5.85 2.79 27.37
C ALA A 231 -7.38 2.94 27.50
N LEU A 232 -7.86 3.75 28.45
CA LEU A 232 -9.28 3.94 28.71
C LEU A 232 -9.88 5.04 27.81
N ASN A 233 -9.15 6.15 27.65
CA ASN A 233 -9.62 7.34 26.96
C ASN A 233 -9.07 7.49 25.54
N GLY A 234 -8.07 6.70 25.16
CA GLY A 234 -7.42 6.79 23.86
C GLY A 234 -6.49 8.01 23.75
N VAL A 235 -6.31 8.50 22.53
CA VAL A 235 -5.44 9.61 22.18
C VAL A 235 -5.97 10.93 22.79
N SER A 236 -5.06 11.72 23.36
CA SER A 236 -5.32 13.08 23.87
C SER A 236 -4.38 14.14 23.27
N GLY A 237 -3.33 13.74 22.55
CA GLY A 237 -2.41 14.67 21.92
C GLY A 237 -1.19 14.00 21.30
N VAL A 238 -0.32 14.81 20.72
CA VAL A 238 0.97 14.38 20.17
C VAL A 238 2.07 15.30 20.68
N ALA A 239 3.13 14.71 21.24
CA ALA A 239 4.37 15.38 21.59
C ALA A 239 5.45 15.13 20.52
N PHE A 240 6.12 16.20 20.10
CA PHE A 240 7.17 16.14 19.08
C PHE A 240 8.25 17.19 19.33
N THR A 241 9.39 17.03 18.67
CA THR A 241 10.41 18.08 18.55
C THR A 241 10.25 18.74 17.19
N ASP A 242 10.15 20.06 17.12
CA ASP A 242 10.04 20.78 15.85
C ASP A 242 11.37 20.81 15.08
N GLY A 243 11.33 21.34 13.85
CA GLY A 243 12.51 21.44 12.98
C GLY A 243 13.65 22.32 13.54
N ASN A 244 13.39 23.11 14.59
CA ASN A 244 14.39 23.94 15.28
C ASN A 244 14.92 23.25 16.55
N GLY A 245 14.48 22.04 16.86
CA GLY A 245 14.90 21.30 18.05
C GLY A 245 14.09 21.60 19.31
N LYS A 246 13.00 22.38 19.24
CA LYS A 246 12.19 22.72 20.42
C LYS A 246 11.07 21.69 20.64
N ALA A 247 10.85 21.31 21.89
CA ALA A 247 9.74 20.44 22.26
C ALA A 247 8.39 21.18 22.10
N GLN A 248 7.43 20.50 21.47
CA GLN A 248 6.09 20.99 21.18
C GLN A 248 5.05 19.91 21.54
N ARG A 249 3.81 20.36 21.74
CA ARG A 249 2.64 19.50 21.96
C ARG A 249 1.44 20.07 21.21
N VAL A 250 0.62 19.18 20.64
CA VAL A 250 -0.69 19.52 20.05
C VAL A 250 -1.73 18.57 20.65
N ASP A 251 -2.81 19.12 21.19
CA ASP A 251 -3.94 18.33 21.69
C ASP A 251 -4.85 17.88 20.54
N CYS A 252 -5.29 16.62 20.59
CA CYS A 252 -6.13 15.98 19.59
C CYS A 252 -6.80 14.72 20.16
N ASP A 253 -7.94 14.31 19.62
CA ASP A 253 -8.63 13.06 20.02
C ASP A 253 -8.38 11.90 19.04
N ALA A 254 -7.81 12.18 17.88
CA ALA A 254 -7.36 11.19 16.92
C ALA A 254 -6.14 11.67 16.13
N LEU A 255 -5.36 10.72 15.62
CA LEU A 255 -4.34 11.01 14.63
C LEU A 255 -4.30 9.98 13.50
N ALA A 256 -3.80 10.41 12.35
CA ALA A 256 -3.47 9.53 11.23
C ALA A 256 -1.95 9.59 10.92
N LEU A 257 -1.31 8.43 10.92
CA LEU A 257 0.14 8.26 10.74
C LEU A 257 0.47 7.55 9.41
N GLY A 258 1.52 7.97 8.71
CA GLY A 258 2.00 7.21 7.55
C GLY A 258 3.25 7.77 6.87
N TYR A 259 4.06 6.88 6.32
CA TYR A 259 5.33 7.19 5.65
C TYR A 259 5.36 6.50 4.28
N HIS A 260 4.44 6.92 3.40
CA HIS A 260 4.15 6.29 2.10
C HIS A 260 3.43 4.93 2.19
N LEU A 261 3.61 4.12 1.16
CA LEU A 261 2.99 2.81 0.99
C LEU A 261 4.06 1.73 0.88
N ARG A 262 3.65 0.50 1.18
CA ARG A 262 4.42 -0.73 0.94
C ARG A 262 3.64 -1.69 0.04
N PRO A 263 4.29 -2.35 -0.93
CA PRO A 263 3.64 -3.37 -1.75
C PRO A 263 2.98 -4.50 -0.93
N GLU A 264 1.81 -4.97 -1.36
CA GLU A 264 1.17 -6.19 -0.82
C GLU A 264 1.66 -7.41 -1.62
N THR A 265 2.72 -8.05 -1.10
CA THR A 265 3.51 -9.06 -1.82
C THR A 265 3.25 -10.49 -1.38
N GLN A 266 2.30 -10.74 -0.47
CA GLN A 266 2.14 -12.07 0.13
C GLN A 266 1.70 -13.14 -0.88
N LEU A 267 0.94 -12.78 -1.91
CA LEU A 267 0.62 -13.71 -3.00
C LEU A 267 1.83 -14.00 -3.89
N ALA A 268 2.69 -13.01 -4.12
CA ALA A 268 3.93 -13.23 -4.87
C ALA A 268 4.90 -14.14 -4.11
N ASP A 269 4.89 -14.07 -2.77
CA ASP A 269 5.57 -15.04 -1.90
C ASP A 269 5.10 -16.48 -2.14
N LEU A 270 3.78 -16.69 -2.15
CA LEU A 270 3.18 -18.01 -2.40
C LEU A 270 3.36 -18.48 -3.84
N ALA A 271 3.52 -17.54 -4.78
CA ALA A 271 3.92 -17.82 -6.16
C ALA A 271 5.44 -18.02 -6.32
N HIS A 272 6.21 -18.05 -5.23
CA HIS A 272 7.67 -18.24 -5.23
C HIS A 272 8.45 -17.19 -6.05
N CYS A 273 7.91 -15.98 -6.20
CA CYS A 273 8.60 -14.89 -6.86
C CYS A 273 9.82 -14.44 -6.04
N GLN A 274 10.89 -14.05 -6.72
CA GLN A 274 12.09 -13.48 -6.13
C GLN A 274 11.91 -12.00 -5.79
N PHE A 275 12.66 -11.56 -4.79
CA PHE A 275 12.61 -10.21 -4.26
C PHE A 275 14.01 -9.61 -4.24
N GLU A 276 14.09 -8.30 -4.43
CA GLU A 276 15.31 -7.50 -4.35
C GLU A 276 15.14 -6.39 -3.31
N PHE A 277 16.22 -6.02 -2.63
CA PHE A 277 16.20 -4.90 -1.70
C PHE A 277 16.43 -3.59 -2.44
N GLU A 278 15.44 -2.69 -2.38
CA GLU A 278 15.54 -1.36 -2.96
C GLU A 278 16.03 -0.36 -1.92
N ALA A 279 17.30 0.03 -2.02
CA ALA A 279 17.93 0.97 -1.07
C ALA A 279 17.21 2.33 -1.00
N ALA A 280 16.71 2.84 -2.13
CA ALA A 280 16.04 4.15 -2.21
C ALA A 280 14.81 4.25 -1.31
N THR A 281 14.03 3.17 -1.19
CA THR A 281 12.87 3.14 -0.29
C THR A 281 13.07 2.25 0.93
N ARG A 282 14.21 1.55 1.05
CA ARG A 282 14.51 0.57 2.11
C ARG A 282 13.44 -0.53 2.21
N GLN A 283 13.01 -1.06 1.07
CA GLN A 283 11.96 -2.08 0.97
C GLN A 283 12.41 -3.26 0.13
N TRP A 284 11.92 -4.44 0.48
CA TRP A 284 11.92 -5.58 -0.43
C TRP A 284 10.80 -5.42 -1.45
N VAL A 285 11.16 -5.40 -2.73
CA VAL A 285 10.22 -5.30 -3.86
C VAL A 285 10.38 -6.53 -4.75
N LEU A 286 9.40 -6.78 -5.62
CA LEU A 286 9.52 -7.89 -6.58
C LEU A 286 10.65 -7.61 -7.56
N SER A 287 11.48 -8.62 -7.82
CA SER A 287 12.44 -8.55 -8.90
C SER A 287 11.70 -8.80 -10.21
N LEU A 288 11.78 -7.83 -11.12
CA LEU A 288 11.06 -7.82 -12.39
C LEU A 288 12.03 -7.59 -13.55
N ASP A 289 11.77 -8.24 -14.68
CA ASP A 289 12.47 -7.91 -15.93
C ASP A 289 11.96 -6.58 -16.53
N GLN A 290 12.57 -6.16 -17.64
CA GLN A 290 12.21 -4.92 -18.35
C GLN A 290 10.77 -4.92 -18.92
N ASN A 291 10.15 -6.10 -19.00
CA ASN A 291 8.79 -6.32 -19.49
C ASN A 291 7.82 -6.66 -18.35
N TYR A 292 8.22 -6.46 -17.09
CA TYR A 292 7.42 -6.70 -15.89
C TYR A 292 7.03 -8.19 -15.67
N ARG A 293 7.84 -9.13 -16.17
CA ARG A 293 7.76 -10.54 -15.76
C ARG A 293 8.36 -10.71 -14.37
N THR A 294 7.76 -11.59 -13.56
CA THR A 294 8.41 -12.04 -12.31
C THR A 294 9.42 -13.14 -12.61
N SER A 295 10.20 -13.55 -11.60
CA SER A 295 11.08 -14.71 -11.71
C SER A 295 10.34 -16.05 -11.85
N THR A 296 9.05 -16.10 -11.53
CA THR A 296 8.24 -17.32 -11.63
C THR A 296 7.58 -17.37 -13.00
N LEU A 297 7.77 -18.48 -13.71
CA LEU A 297 7.16 -18.70 -15.01
C LEU A 297 5.64 -18.53 -14.94
N ASN A 298 5.06 -17.87 -15.94
CA ASN A 298 3.62 -17.61 -16.05
C ASN A 298 3.01 -16.72 -14.95
N VAL A 299 3.84 -16.11 -14.09
CA VAL A 299 3.42 -15.14 -13.08
C VAL A 299 3.98 -13.76 -13.40
N TYR A 300 3.10 -12.77 -13.42
CA TYR A 300 3.38 -11.38 -13.76
C TYR A 300 2.89 -10.48 -12.62
N ALA A 301 3.42 -9.26 -12.52
CA ALA A 301 2.96 -8.31 -11.50
C ALA A 301 2.91 -6.89 -12.04
N ALA A 302 1.88 -6.13 -11.64
CA ALA A 302 1.68 -4.75 -12.09
C ALA A 302 1.17 -3.84 -10.97
N GLY A 303 1.42 -2.54 -11.14
CA GLY A 303 1.01 -1.49 -10.19
C GLY A 303 1.76 -1.52 -8.87
N ASP A 304 1.17 -0.89 -7.86
CA ASP A 304 1.87 -0.66 -6.58
C ASP A 304 2.21 -1.95 -5.80
N GLY A 305 1.59 -3.08 -6.15
CA GLY A 305 1.94 -4.40 -5.61
C GLY A 305 3.23 -4.99 -6.19
N ALA A 306 3.63 -4.53 -7.38
CA ALA A 306 4.95 -4.79 -7.93
C ALA A 306 5.98 -3.79 -7.39
N ARG A 307 5.69 -2.50 -7.56
CA ARG A 307 6.52 -1.37 -7.11
C ARG A 307 5.63 -0.15 -6.93
N VAL A 308 5.73 0.51 -5.76
CA VAL A 308 4.89 1.69 -5.46
C VAL A 308 5.31 2.87 -6.33
N GLN A 309 4.55 3.16 -7.38
CA GLN A 309 4.81 4.23 -8.36
C GLN A 309 3.60 5.15 -8.58
N GLY A 310 2.45 4.82 -7.97
CA GLY A 310 1.22 5.59 -8.05
C GLY A 310 0.33 5.19 -9.23
N ALA A 311 -0.86 5.79 -9.30
CA ALA A 311 -1.94 5.34 -10.19
C ALA A 311 -1.60 5.40 -11.67
N ASP A 312 -0.95 6.47 -12.13
CA ASP A 312 -0.57 6.61 -13.54
C ASP A 312 0.41 5.50 -13.97
N ALA A 313 1.33 5.12 -13.08
CA ALA A 313 2.27 4.03 -13.31
C ALA A 313 1.56 2.68 -13.24
N ALA A 314 0.61 2.51 -12.33
CA ALA A 314 -0.21 1.31 -12.25
C ALA A 314 -0.98 1.08 -13.56
N GLU A 315 -1.57 2.12 -14.14
CA GLU A 315 -2.24 2.02 -15.43
C GLU A 315 -1.30 1.65 -16.58
N ALA A 316 -0.12 2.29 -16.66
CA ALA A 316 0.89 1.99 -17.69
C ALA A 316 1.48 0.58 -17.53
N ALA A 317 1.79 0.17 -16.30
CA ALA A 317 2.28 -1.17 -15.96
C ALA A 317 1.23 -2.24 -16.28
N GLY A 318 -0.05 -1.99 -16.00
CA GLY A 318 -1.14 -2.90 -16.35
C GLY A 318 -1.25 -3.12 -17.86
N ARG A 319 -1.09 -2.07 -18.66
CA ARG A 319 -1.04 -2.16 -20.14
C ARG A 319 0.20 -2.92 -20.61
N LEU A 320 1.38 -2.62 -20.06
CA LEU A 320 2.62 -3.28 -20.41
C LEU A 320 2.57 -4.78 -20.09
N VAL A 321 2.12 -5.16 -18.89
CA VAL A 321 2.01 -6.57 -18.49
C VAL A 321 1.02 -7.33 -19.37
N ALA A 322 -0.10 -6.72 -19.78
CA ALA A 322 -0.99 -7.35 -20.75
C ALA A 322 -0.28 -7.61 -22.09
N ALA A 323 0.50 -6.64 -22.60
CA ALA A 323 1.30 -6.83 -23.81
C ALA A 323 2.35 -7.94 -23.64
N THR A 324 2.98 -8.02 -22.47
CA THR A 324 3.95 -9.07 -22.11
C THR A 324 3.31 -10.46 -22.10
N VAL A 325 2.13 -10.59 -21.50
CA VAL A 325 1.36 -11.85 -21.49
C VAL A 325 0.98 -12.26 -22.91
N LEU A 326 0.49 -11.31 -23.70
CA LEU A 326 0.13 -11.50 -25.10
C LEU A 326 1.33 -11.95 -25.96
N HIS A 327 2.49 -11.33 -25.76
CA HIS A 327 3.74 -11.76 -26.39
C HIS A 327 4.08 -13.22 -26.02
N ASP A 328 4.00 -13.58 -24.74
CA ASP A 328 4.34 -14.93 -24.24
C ASP A 328 3.40 -16.04 -24.72
N ILE A 329 2.23 -15.67 -25.25
CA ILE A 329 1.28 -16.61 -25.88
C ILE A 329 1.26 -16.50 -27.41
N GLY A 330 2.25 -15.82 -28.00
CA GLY A 330 2.41 -15.71 -29.45
C GLY A 330 1.49 -14.69 -30.14
N ARG A 331 0.98 -13.69 -29.41
CA ARG A 331 0.12 -12.61 -29.93
C ARG A 331 0.71 -11.22 -29.62
N PRO A 332 1.95 -10.91 -30.02
CA PRO A 332 2.61 -9.67 -29.62
C PRO A 332 1.83 -8.43 -30.11
N LEU A 333 1.76 -7.41 -29.26
CA LEU A 333 1.35 -6.06 -29.69
C LEU A 333 2.52 -5.35 -30.36
N SER A 334 2.26 -4.21 -31.00
CA SER A 334 3.31 -3.46 -31.70
C SER A 334 4.39 -2.94 -30.74
N ASP A 335 5.64 -2.92 -31.22
CA ASP A 335 6.77 -2.37 -30.47
C ASP A 335 6.55 -0.90 -30.06
N ALA A 336 5.84 -0.14 -30.90
CA ALA A 336 5.45 1.24 -30.62
C ALA A 336 4.56 1.35 -29.36
N PHE A 337 3.61 0.42 -29.18
CA PHE A 337 2.77 0.37 -27.99
C PHE A 337 3.60 0.07 -26.74
N ILE A 338 4.49 -0.92 -26.83
CA ILE A 338 5.37 -1.34 -25.72
C ILE A 338 6.30 -0.19 -25.32
N ALA A 339 6.98 0.43 -26.29
CA ALA A 339 7.88 1.55 -26.08
C ALA A 339 7.17 2.77 -25.44
N GLN A 340 5.91 3.03 -25.82
CA GLN A 340 5.10 4.08 -25.21
C GLN A 340 4.89 3.82 -23.70
N GLN A 341 4.52 2.60 -23.32
CA GLN A 341 4.30 2.27 -21.90
C GLN A 341 5.62 2.32 -21.10
N GLN A 342 6.70 1.80 -21.67
CA GLN A 342 8.03 1.83 -21.04
C GLN A 342 8.53 3.27 -20.83
N SER A 343 8.35 4.15 -21.82
CA SER A 343 8.71 5.57 -21.71
C SER A 343 7.89 6.30 -20.63
N ALA A 344 6.59 6.01 -20.55
CA ALA A 344 5.74 6.54 -19.48
C ALA A 344 6.23 6.09 -18.10
N LEU A 345 6.52 4.80 -17.94
CA LEU A 345 7.04 4.23 -16.69
C LEU A 345 8.42 4.80 -16.31
N ALA A 346 9.32 5.00 -17.27
CA ALA A 346 10.63 5.62 -17.00
C ALA A 346 10.50 7.05 -16.45
N THR A 347 9.56 7.84 -16.97
CA THR A 347 9.27 9.18 -16.46
C THR A 347 8.73 9.14 -15.04
N LEU A 348 7.82 8.20 -14.76
CA LEU A 348 7.21 8.01 -13.44
C LEU A 348 8.20 7.50 -12.41
N GLU A 349 9.14 6.65 -12.83
CA GLU A 349 10.20 6.12 -11.98
C GLU A 349 11.16 7.23 -11.51
N ARG A 350 11.56 8.12 -12.42
CA ARG A 350 12.35 9.30 -12.05
C ARG A 350 11.63 10.17 -11.03
N PHE A 351 10.32 10.42 -11.21
CA PHE A 351 9.51 11.15 -10.23
C PHE A 351 9.44 10.43 -8.88
N ARG A 352 9.20 9.12 -8.89
CA ARG A 352 9.16 8.28 -7.68
C ARG A 352 10.47 8.34 -6.89
N LEU A 353 11.63 8.25 -7.56
CA LEU A 353 12.93 8.40 -6.92
C LEU A 353 13.11 9.80 -6.31
N GLY A 354 12.53 10.83 -6.93
CA GLY A 354 12.43 12.17 -6.34
C GLY A 354 11.58 12.18 -5.06
N LEU A 355 10.43 11.51 -5.04
CA LEU A 355 9.61 11.37 -3.83
C LEU A 355 10.32 10.62 -2.71
N ALA A 356 11.01 9.52 -3.02
CA ALA A 356 11.78 8.76 -2.03
C ALA A 356 12.90 9.60 -1.40
N GLN A 357 13.53 10.47 -2.20
CA GLN A 357 14.55 11.41 -1.73
C GLN A 357 13.96 12.57 -0.91
N ALA A 358 12.83 13.15 -1.34
CA ALA A 358 12.17 14.26 -0.69
C ALA A 358 11.55 13.88 0.66
N PHE A 359 11.07 12.63 0.75
CA PHE A 359 10.32 12.11 1.88
C PHE A 359 10.90 10.75 2.29
N PRO A 360 12.12 10.70 2.84
CA PRO A 360 12.76 9.44 3.15
C PRO A 360 12.00 8.66 4.24
N TRP A 361 12.20 7.35 4.23
CA TRP A 361 11.80 6.50 5.34
C TRP A 361 12.56 6.88 6.62
N PRO A 362 11.89 7.08 7.77
CA PRO A 362 12.52 7.52 9.00
C PRO A 362 13.23 6.37 9.73
N SER A 363 14.22 5.71 9.12
CA SER A 363 14.91 4.57 9.75
C SER A 363 15.53 4.92 11.11
N GLN A 364 16.01 6.15 11.28
CA GLN A 364 16.56 6.62 12.56
C GLN A 364 15.53 6.63 13.70
N GLN A 365 14.25 6.81 13.39
CA GLN A 365 13.18 6.74 14.40
C GLN A 365 13.11 5.36 15.05
N ALA A 366 13.50 4.29 14.36
CA ALA A 366 13.58 2.95 14.95
C ALA A 366 14.66 2.85 16.05
N ALA A 367 15.75 3.61 15.92
CA ALA A 367 16.79 3.69 16.95
C ALA A 367 16.29 4.45 18.18
N ASP A 368 15.54 5.53 17.97
CA ASP A 368 15.05 6.42 19.01
C ASP A 368 13.82 5.87 19.75
N LEU A 369 13.23 4.76 19.30
CA LEU A 369 12.09 4.13 19.96
C LEU A 369 12.45 3.65 21.37
N PRO A 370 11.74 4.07 22.43
CA PRO A 370 11.99 3.56 23.77
C PRO A 370 11.60 2.07 23.85
N ASP A 371 12.21 1.35 24.79
CA ASP A 371 12.05 -0.12 24.90
C ASP A 371 10.60 -0.54 25.17
N ASP A 372 9.80 0.30 25.84
CA ASP A 372 8.39 0.07 26.14
C ASP A 372 7.45 0.37 24.95
N ALA A 373 7.95 0.96 23.86
CA ALA A 373 7.11 1.26 22.70
C ALA A 373 6.71 -0.03 21.96
N ILE A 374 5.41 -0.21 21.74
CA ILE A 374 4.86 -1.32 20.97
C ILE A 374 5.32 -1.22 19.50
N VAL A 375 5.74 -2.34 18.93
CA VAL A 375 6.09 -2.49 17.50
C VAL A 375 5.04 -3.36 16.80
N CYS A 376 4.57 -4.44 17.42
CA CYS A 376 3.50 -5.27 16.87
C CYS A 376 2.22 -5.13 17.69
N ARG A 377 1.24 -4.37 17.19
CA ARG A 377 -0.06 -4.18 17.88
C ARG A 377 -0.83 -5.49 18.09
N CYS A 378 -0.75 -6.44 17.15
CA CYS A 378 -1.53 -7.67 17.24
C CYS A 378 -1.02 -8.64 18.32
N GLU A 379 0.29 -8.66 18.56
CA GLU A 379 0.95 -9.58 19.50
C GLU A 379 1.52 -8.83 20.72
N ALA A 380 1.26 -7.53 20.82
CA ALA A 380 1.76 -6.63 21.87
C ALA A 380 3.30 -6.61 22.05
N ILE A 381 4.06 -6.88 20.98
CA ILE A 381 5.54 -6.95 21.06
C ILE A 381 6.15 -5.56 21.06
N SER A 382 7.01 -5.26 22.03
CA SER A 382 7.73 -4.00 22.20
C SER A 382 9.07 -3.96 21.46
N ALA A 383 9.63 -2.75 21.33
CA ALA A 383 10.97 -2.55 20.77
C ALA A 383 12.05 -3.20 21.65
N GLY A 384 11.91 -3.12 22.97
CA GLY A 384 12.84 -3.74 23.93
C GLY A 384 12.85 -5.27 23.82
N GLU A 385 11.69 -5.90 23.65
CA GLU A 385 11.59 -7.35 23.44
C GLU A 385 12.31 -7.78 22.15
N LEU A 386 12.13 -7.04 21.06
CA LEU A 386 12.83 -7.31 19.81
C LEU A 386 14.35 -7.17 19.95
N ARG A 387 14.82 -6.08 20.56
CA ARG A 387 16.25 -5.88 20.86
C ARG A 387 16.80 -7.00 21.74
N GLY A 388 16.04 -7.41 22.75
CA GLY A 388 16.37 -8.50 23.66
C GLY A 388 16.52 -9.83 22.92
N VAL A 389 15.60 -10.17 22.02
CA VAL A 389 15.66 -11.39 21.19
C VAL A 389 16.92 -11.41 20.32
N VAL A 390 17.31 -10.28 19.72
CA VAL A 390 18.56 -10.19 18.96
C VAL A 390 19.77 -10.43 19.87
N ARG A 391 19.90 -9.66 20.94
CA ARG A 391 21.08 -9.68 21.83
C ARG A 391 21.25 -11.01 22.58
N GLN A 392 20.14 -11.62 23.01
CA GLN A 392 20.17 -12.81 23.87
C GLN A 392 20.09 -14.13 23.09
N LYS A 393 19.46 -14.14 21.90
CA LYS A 393 19.23 -15.35 21.11
C LYS A 393 19.97 -15.37 19.77
N GLY A 394 20.71 -14.31 19.44
CA GLY A 394 21.41 -14.17 18.15
C GLY A 394 20.45 -14.16 16.96
N ALA A 395 19.22 -13.68 17.16
CA ALA A 395 18.15 -13.73 16.16
C ALA A 395 18.21 -12.51 15.22
N CYS A 396 19.26 -12.42 14.41
CA CYS A 396 19.54 -11.26 13.55
C CYS A 396 18.74 -11.23 12.22
N GLU A 397 17.94 -12.27 11.94
CA GLU A 397 17.11 -12.40 10.73
C GLU A 397 15.62 -12.31 11.10
N ALA A 398 14.80 -11.70 10.23
CA ALA A 398 13.41 -11.35 10.50
C ALA A 398 12.52 -12.54 10.90
N ASN A 399 12.63 -13.69 10.21
CA ASN A 399 11.84 -14.89 10.51
C ASN A 399 12.32 -15.60 11.77
N ARG A 400 13.63 -15.56 12.08
CA ARG A 400 14.19 -16.06 13.34
C ARG A 400 13.73 -15.18 14.51
N ALA A 401 13.79 -13.85 14.36
CA ALA A 401 13.25 -12.92 15.36
C ALA A 401 11.74 -13.11 15.55
N LYS A 402 10.98 -13.34 14.47
CA LYS A 402 9.55 -13.72 14.51
C LYS A 402 9.33 -14.99 15.33
N ALA A 403 10.15 -16.04 15.15
CA ALA A 403 9.99 -17.28 15.90
C ALA A 403 10.20 -17.10 17.41
N PHE A 404 11.14 -16.25 17.83
CA PHE A 404 11.43 -16.01 19.25
C PHE A 404 10.55 -14.95 19.92
N SER A 405 10.05 -13.96 19.17
CA SER A 405 9.28 -12.83 19.72
C SER A 405 7.80 -12.83 19.34
N ARG A 406 7.39 -13.62 18.35
CA ARG A 406 6.06 -13.53 17.70
C ARG A 406 5.80 -12.26 16.89
N VAL A 407 6.79 -11.39 16.65
CA VAL A 407 6.59 -10.21 15.81
C VAL A 407 6.04 -10.59 14.42
N GLY A 408 4.93 -9.96 14.04
CA GLY A 408 4.26 -10.23 12.77
C GLY A 408 3.49 -11.56 12.70
N MET A 409 3.26 -12.25 13.83
CA MET A 409 2.43 -13.46 13.88
C MET A 409 0.93 -13.21 14.07
N GLY A 410 0.54 -12.00 14.45
CA GLY A 410 -0.88 -11.69 14.68
C GLY A 410 -1.70 -11.52 13.41
N ARG A 411 -2.98 -11.10 13.55
CA ARG A 411 -3.96 -11.07 12.44
C ARG A 411 -3.51 -10.33 11.17
N CYS A 412 -2.71 -9.29 11.30
CA CYS A 412 -2.20 -8.56 10.13
C CYS A 412 -1.07 -9.30 9.38
N GLN A 413 -0.51 -10.37 9.94
CA GLN A 413 0.62 -11.15 9.39
C GLN A 413 1.83 -10.27 9.04
N GLY A 414 2.18 -9.34 9.94
CA GLY A 414 3.36 -8.51 9.80
C GLY A 414 3.20 -7.27 8.91
N ARG A 415 2.02 -7.03 8.31
CA ARG A 415 1.81 -5.90 7.39
C ARG A 415 2.22 -4.53 7.91
N TYR A 416 2.05 -4.30 9.21
CA TYR A 416 2.29 -2.99 9.83
C TYR A 416 3.55 -2.95 10.69
N CYS A 417 4.10 -4.10 11.09
CA CYS A 417 5.25 -4.16 11.99
C CYS A 417 6.51 -4.74 11.34
N ALA A 418 6.42 -5.45 10.20
CA ALA A 418 7.56 -6.15 9.61
C ALA A 418 8.73 -5.21 9.30
N GLN A 419 8.43 -4.06 8.69
CA GLN A 419 9.47 -3.16 8.24
C GLN A 419 10.13 -2.38 9.39
N ALA A 420 9.33 -1.84 10.31
CA ALA A 420 9.86 -1.22 11.51
C ALA A 420 10.63 -2.23 12.38
N GLY A 421 10.11 -3.46 12.51
CA GLY A 421 10.79 -4.55 13.19
C GLY A 421 12.12 -4.90 12.55
N ALA A 422 12.22 -4.93 11.23
CA ALA A 422 13.48 -5.17 10.53
C ALA A 422 14.52 -4.07 10.82
N GLU A 423 14.12 -2.80 10.88
CA GLU A 423 15.02 -1.70 11.27
C GLU A 423 15.52 -1.86 12.71
N ILE A 424 14.64 -2.21 13.66
CA ILE A 424 15.00 -2.45 15.06
C ILE A 424 15.98 -3.63 15.18
N ILE A 425 15.71 -4.73 14.46
CA ILE A 425 16.59 -5.90 14.43
C ILE A 425 17.95 -5.54 13.84
N ALA A 426 17.97 -4.82 12.72
CA ALA A 426 19.19 -4.40 12.04
C ALA A 426 20.09 -3.56 12.96
N LEU A 427 19.48 -2.58 13.64
CA LEU A 427 20.18 -1.72 14.60
C LEU A 427 20.69 -2.50 15.81
N ALA A 428 19.91 -3.44 16.33
CA ALA A 428 20.31 -4.26 17.48
C ALA A 428 21.40 -5.29 17.13
N ALA A 429 21.43 -5.75 15.88
CA ALA A 429 22.41 -6.71 15.36
C ALA A 429 23.63 -6.04 14.72
N GLU A 430 23.63 -4.71 14.59
CA GLU A 430 24.67 -3.90 13.94
C GLU A 430 24.96 -4.35 12.49
N VAL A 431 23.91 -4.72 11.76
CA VAL A 431 23.98 -5.13 10.35
C VAL A 431 23.16 -4.20 9.45
N PRO A 432 23.48 -4.11 8.16
CA PRO A 432 22.60 -3.50 7.17
C PRO A 432 21.20 -4.15 7.18
N VAL A 433 20.14 -3.35 7.05
CA VAL A 433 18.75 -3.85 7.11
C VAL A 433 18.42 -4.89 6.04
N GLU A 434 19.12 -4.86 4.90
CA GLU A 434 19.00 -5.87 3.85
C GLU A 434 19.41 -7.27 4.33
N GLN A 435 20.34 -7.38 5.30
CA GLN A 435 20.77 -8.69 5.83
C GLN A 435 19.76 -9.28 6.80
N VAL A 436 18.90 -8.44 7.40
CA VAL A 436 17.79 -8.90 8.26
C VAL A 436 16.73 -9.65 7.44
N GLY A 437 16.63 -9.37 6.15
CA GLY A 437 15.64 -10.00 5.27
C GLY A 437 14.24 -9.45 5.47
N ARG A 438 13.24 -10.28 5.21
CA ARG A 438 11.81 -9.94 5.28
C ARG A 438 11.03 -11.08 5.92
N LEU A 439 9.88 -10.75 6.51
CA LEU A 439 8.92 -11.77 6.89
C LEU A 439 8.39 -12.46 5.63
N ARG A 440 8.47 -13.79 5.59
CA ARG A 440 7.95 -14.59 4.48
C ARG A 440 6.43 -14.70 4.59
N GLY A 441 5.73 -14.43 3.49
CA GLY A 441 4.30 -14.70 3.35
C GLY A 441 4.00 -16.19 3.51
N GLN A 442 2.86 -16.50 4.10
CA GLN A 442 2.35 -17.85 4.29
C GLN A 442 0.85 -17.85 3.99
N ALA A 443 0.34 -18.99 3.54
CA ALA A 443 -1.09 -19.19 3.44
C ALA A 443 -1.69 -19.44 4.85
N PRO A 444 -2.89 -18.95 5.13
CA PRO A 444 -3.66 -18.02 4.30
C PRO A 444 -3.11 -16.59 4.41
N VAL A 445 -2.98 -15.87 3.29
CA VAL A 445 -2.42 -14.50 3.28
C VAL A 445 -3.32 -13.47 3.97
N ARG A 446 -4.58 -13.85 4.19
CA ARG A 446 -5.62 -13.10 4.89
C ARG A 446 -6.31 -14.07 5.87
N PRO A 447 -6.79 -13.61 7.04
CA PRO A 447 -7.53 -14.47 7.96
C PRO A 447 -8.79 -15.05 7.32
N LEU A 448 -9.01 -16.35 7.51
CA LEU A 448 -10.21 -17.07 7.06
C LEU A 448 -10.99 -17.59 8.26
N THR A 449 -12.30 -17.74 8.10
CA THR A 449 -13.12 -18.50 9.03
C THR A 449 -12.85 -19.99 8.85
N ILE A 450 -12.86 -20.80 9.91
CA ILE A 450 -12.64 -22.26 9.80
C ILE A 450 -13.81 -22.96 9.10
N ALA A 451 -15.02 -22.42 9.22
CA ALA A 451 -16.26 -23.00 8.69
C ALA A 451 -16.48 -22.74 7.19
N LEU A 452 -15.45 -22.95 6.37
CA LEU A 452 -15.58 -22.77 4.92
C LEU A 452 -16.26 -23.97 4.30
N GLN A 453 -17.24 -23.69 3.46
CA GLN A 453 -17.88 -24.70 2.64
C GLN A 453 -17.08 -24.84 1.36
N SER A 454 -16.71 -26.06 0.98
CA SER A 454 -16.26 -26.30 -0.39
C SER A 454 -17.44 -26.09 -1.33
N GLU A 455 -17.21 -25.48 -2.49
CA GLU A 455 -18.23 -25.49 -3.53
C GLU A 455 -18.62 -26.95 -3.83
N PRO A 456 -19.92 -27.29 -3.83
CA PRO A 456 -20.34 -28.65 -4.16
C PRO A 456 -19.83 -28.99 -5.55
N ALA A 457 -19.21 -30.16 -5.69
CA ALA A 457 -18.82 -30.66 -7.00
C ALA A 457 -20.08 -30.68 -7.88
N VAL A 458 -20.05 -29.98 -9.01
CA VAL A 458 -21.11 -30.08 -10.00
C VAL A 458 -21.07 -31.52 -10.49
N GLU A 459 -21.96 -32.38 -9.98
CA GLU A 459 -22.25 -33.66 -10.59
C GLU A 459 -22.71 -33.36 -12.01
N ASN A 460 -21.85 -33.63 -12.99
CA ASN A 460 -22.23 -33.57 -14.39
C ASN A 460 -23.40 -34.55 -14.57
N ALA A 461 -24.62 -34.01 -14.66
CA ALA A 461 -25.77 -34.77 -15.13
C ALA A 461 -25.40 -35.30 -16.52
N THR A 462 -25.42 -36.62 -16.62
CA THR A 462 -24.97 -37.41 -17.77
C THR A 462 -25.87 -37.25 -18.97
#